data_AF-A0A947H8Z5-F1
#
_entry.id   AF-A0A947H8Z5-F1
#
_cell.length_a   1.000
_cell.length_b   1.000
_cell.length_c   1.000
_cell.angle_alpha   90.00
_cell.angle_beta   90.00
_cell.angle_gamma   90.00
#
_symmetry.space_group_name_H-M   'P 1'
#
loop_
_entity.id
_entity.type
_entity.pdbx_description
1 polymer ?
#
loop_
_entity_poly.entity_id
_entity_poly.type
_entity_poly.pdbx_seq_one_letter_code
_entity_poly.pdbx_strand_id
1 'polypeptide(L)'
;MSKRLLNRIHKDPLEALYISLLEEACFWAAAGYLSEAETLLQTLWGYAWPALEDGALYHGAFDLIWQLQGQDPFSVPFQRKTIAEIEKDTWLRLFGNQWSESFLSQFQDQDWQALHGNQLRVKGILLAESDPEAALAALTHFFATEKALGYNYFQASACGAILSARAGLRSRAEEWLIRWGQGYLDYSENYLICYLLRERSTAVLLLEGLLAPVWKLKAKKLSSLKTEIDAALAARFA
;
A
#
# COMPACT_ATOMS: atom_id res chain seq x y z
N MET A 1 -8.56 -12.62 -2.35
CA MET A 1 -9.33 -11.36 -2.26
C MET A 1 -10.64 -11.41 -3.03
N SER A 2 -10.62 -11.63 -4.34
CA SER A 2 -11.77 -11.39 -5.23
C SER A 2 -13.08 -12.13 -4.91
N LYS A 3 -13.03 -13.39 -4.45
CA LYS A 3 -14.23 -14.11 -3.96
C LYS A 3 -14.79 -13.52 -2.66
N ARG A 4 -13.93 -12.91 -1.83
CA ARG A 4 -14.37 -12.20 -0.61
C ARG A 4 -15.11 -10.93 -1.00
N LEU A 5 -14.64 -10.17 -1.99
CA LEU A 5 -15.31 -8.95 -2.45
C LEU A 5 -16.74 -9.22 -2.94
N LEU A 6 -16.94 -10.24 -3.78
CA LEU A 6 -18.29 -10.62 -4.25
C LEU A 6 -19.23 -10.94 -3.08
N ASN A 7 -18.75 -11.66 -2.05
CA ASN A 7 -19.54 -11.93 -0.85
C ASN A 7 -19.87 -10.65 -0.06
N ARG A 8 -18.93 -9.70 0.03
CA ARG A 8 -19.10 -8.42 0.71
C ARG A 8 -20.09 -7.52 -0.02
N ILE A 9 -20.09 -7.53 -1.36
CA ILE A 9 -21.07 -6.80 -2.18
C ILE A 9 -22.50 -7.15 -1.77
N HIS A 10 -22.81 -8.37 -1.35
CA HIS A 10 -24.18 -8.72 -0.96
C HIS A 10 -24.54 -8.44 0.49
N LYS A 11 -23.55 -8.24 1.38
CA LYS A 11 -23.76 -8.29 2.84
C LYS A 11 -23.32 -7.03 3.58
N ASP A 12 -22.25 -6.39 3.11
CA ASP A 12 -21.60 -5.32 3.84
C ASP A 12 -22.40 -4.01 3.73
N PRO A 13 -22.36 -3.12 4.74
CA PRO A 13 -22.89 -1.78 4.61
C PRO A 13 -22.17 -1.00 3.49
N LEU A 14 -22.82 0.05 3.00
CA LEU A 14 -22.33 0.82 1.84
C LEU A 14 -20.91 1.33 2.05
N GLU A 15 -20.61 1.78 3.27
CA GLU A 15 -19.32 2.35 3.65
C GLU A 15 -18.21 1.31 3.56
N ALA A 16 -18.44 0.12 4.13
CA ALA A 16 -17.49 -0.98 4.06
C ALA A 16 -17.31 -1.48 2.62
N LEU A 17 -18.37 -1.48 1.82
CA LEU A 17 -18.29 -1.84 0.40
C LEU A 17 -17.46 -0.81 -0.40
N TYR A 18 -17.66 0.48 -0.16
CA TYR A 18 -16.89 1.55 -0.80
C TYR A 18 -15.38 1.35 -0.57
N ILE A 19 -14.97 1.11 0.68
CA ILE A 19 -13.57 0.85 1.03
C ILE A 19 -13.05 -0.44 0.37
N SER A 20 -13.87 -1.49 0.31
CA SER A 20 -13.48 -2.76 -0.31
C SER A 20 -13.19 -2.63 -1.80
N LEU A 21 -13.98 -1.82 -2.51
CA LEU A 21 -13.80 -1.56 -3.94
C LEU A 21 -12.54 -0.72 -4.20
N LEU A 22 -12.27 0.27 -3.36
CA LEU A 22 -11.03 1.05 -3.40
C LEU A 22 -9.80 0.18 -3.13
N GLU A 23 -9.86 -0.69 -2.13
CA GLU A 23 -8.77 -1.62 -1.80
C GLU A 23 -8.48 -2.58 -2.95
N GLU A 24 -9.53 -3.17 -3.54
CA GLU A 24 -9.38 -4.07 -4.69
C GLU A 24 -8.83 -3.33 -5.92
N ALA A 25 -9.24 -2.07 -6.16
CA ALA A 25 -8.69 -1.25 -7.23
C ALA A 25 -7.19 -1.00 -7.03
N CYS A 26 -6.77 -0.61 -5.81
CA CYS A 26 -5.34 -0.45 -5.52
C CYS A 26 -4.57 -1.78 -5.65
N PHE A 27 -5.17 -2.90 -5.26
CA PHE A 27 -4.60 -4.23 -5.44
C PHE A 27 -4.35 -4.57 -6.91
N TRP A 28 -5.28 -4.24 -7.81
CA TRP A 28 -5.07 -4.43 -9.25
C TRP A 28 -4.01 -3.48 -9.81
N ALA A 29 -4.05 -2.20 -9.41
CA ALA A 29 -3.08 -1.20 -9.85
C ALA A 29 -1.64 -1.55 -9.44
N ALA A 30 -1.42 -1.99 -8.20
CA ALA A 30 -0.11 -2.41 -7.71
C ALA A 30 0.43 -3.69 -8.36
N ALA A 31 -0.44 -4.45 -9.01
CA ALA A 31 -0.07 -5.58 -9.85
C ALA A 31 0.09 -5.19 -11.34
N GLY A 32 0.10 -3.89 -11.67
CA GLY A 32 0.28 -3.38 -13.02
C GLY A 32 -0.97 -3.43 -13.90
N TYR A 33 -2.14 -3.72 -13.34
CA TYR A 33 -3.41 -3.77 -14.05
C TYR A 33 -4.19 -2.46 -13.85
N LEU A 34 -3.56 -1.34 -14.23
CA LEU A 34 -4.12 -0.01 -13.99
C LEU A 34 -5.44 0.22 -14.74
N SER A 35 -5.53 -0.22 -15.99
CA SER A 35 -6.76 -0.07 -16.78
C SER A 35 -7.94 -0.77 -16.10
N GLU A 36 -7.75 -2.02 -15.64
CA GLU A 36 -8.78 -2.74 -14.91
C GLU A 36 -9.13 -2.03 -13.59
N ALA A 37 -8.14 -1.52 -12.85
CA ALA A 37 -8.36 -0.77 -11.62
C ALA A 37 -9.22 0.49 -11.86
N GLU A 38 -8.92 1.25 -12.92
CA GLU A 38 -9.67 2.46 -13.27
C GLU A 38 -11.12 2.14 -13.65
N THR A 39 -11.35 1.07 -14.40
CA THR A 39 -12.73 0.65 -14.72
C THR A 39 -13.52 0.29 -13.45
N LEU A 40 -12.87 -0.24 -12.41
CA LEU A 40 -13.49 -0.52 -11.12
C LEU A 40 -13.86 0.78 -10.38
N LEU A 41 -12.99 1.78 -10.41
CA LEU A 41 -13.28 3.09 -9.83
C LEU A 41 -14.41 3.82 -10.57
N GLN A 42 -14.44 3.73 -11.90
CA GLN A 42 -15.52 4.30 -12.71
C GLN A 42 -16.88 3.69 -12.34
N THR A 43 -16.94 2.36 -12.15
CA THR A 43 -18.16 1.72 -11.63
C THR A 43 -18.51 2.27 -10.26
N LEU A 44 -17.55 2.28 -9.32
CA LEU A 44 -17.77 2.76 -7.95
C LEU A 44 -18.35 4.18 -7.92
N TRP A 45 -17.76 5.11 -8.66
CA TRP A 45 -18.18 6.51 -8.67
C TRP A 45 -19.38 6.78 -9.57
N GLY A 46 -19.70 5.89 -10.51
CA GLY A 46 -20.93 5.93 -11.30
C GLY A 46 -22.20 5.80 -10.45
N TYR A 47 -22.11 5.19 -9.25
CA TYR A 47 -23.21 5.15 -8.29
C TYR A 47 -23.41 6.45 -7.49
N ALA A 48 -22.59 7.48 -7.72
CA ALA A 48 -22.67 8.79 -7.06
C ALA A 48 -22.64 8.72 -5.52
N TRP A 49 -21.97 7.71 -4.95
CA TRP A 49 -21.77 7.62 -3.50
C TRP A 49 -20.84 8.73 -3.03
N PRO A 50 -21.12 9.35 -1.86
CA PRO A 50 -20.22 10.35 -1.30
C PRO A 50 -18.85 9.73 -1.03
N ALA A 51 -17.78 10.49 -1.27
CA ALA A 51 -16.46 10.07 -0.82
C ALA A 51 -16.45 9.95 0.71
N LEU A 52 -15.88 8.85 1.19
CA LEU A 52 -15.72 8.59 2.61
C LEU A 52 -14.33 9.03 3.04
N GLU A 53 -14.24 9.64 4.23
CA GLU A 53 -12.97 10.05 4.82
C GLU A 53 -12.02 8.86 5.01
N ASP A 54 -12.56 7.71 5.42
CA ASP A 54 -11.81 6.45 5.54
C ASP A 54 -11.19 5.98 4.20
N GLY A 55 -11.70 6.48 3.07
CA GLY A 55 -11.17 6.23 1.72
C GLY A 55 -9.96 7.08 1.34
N ALA A 56 -9.60 8.10 2.13
CA ALA A 56 -8.65 9.14 1.74
C ALA A 56 -7.25 8.60 1.37
N LEU A 57 -6.82 7.49 1.98
CA LEU A 57 -5.54 6.86 1.64
C LEU A 57 -5.56 6.29 0.22
N TYR A 58 -6.65 5.61 -0.15
CA TYR A 58 -6.81 5.03 -1.49
C TYR A 58 -7.01 6.13 -2.54
N HIS A 59 -7.76 7.17 -2.21
CA HIS A 59 -7.88 8.36 -3.06
C HIS A 59 -6.52 8.98 -3.35
N GLY A 60 -5.69 9.16 -2.31
CA GLY A 60 -4.33 9.67 -2.46
C GLY A 60 -3.42 8.76 -3.30
N ALA A 61 -3.63 7.44 -3.27
CA ALA A 61 -2.88 6.52 -4.12
C ALA A 61 -3.20 6.76 -5.61
N PHE A 62 -4.48 6.81 -5.96
CA PHE A 62 -4.88 7.07 -7.36
C PHE A 62 -4.55 8.49 -7.81
N ASP A 63 -4.69 9.47 -6.92
CA ASP A 63 -4.28 10.85 -7.19
C ASP A 63 -2.81 10.94 -7.62
N LEU A 64 -1.94 10.26 -6.88
CA LEU A 64 -0.52 10.17 -7.23
C LEU A 64 -0.31 9.44 -8.57
N ILE A 65 -0.96 8.27 -8.77
CA ILE A 65 -0.82 7.49 -10.00
C ILE A 65 -1.18 8.32 -11.23
N TRP A 66 -2.31 9.03 -11.21
CA TRP A 66 -2.72 9.88 -12.32
C TRP A 66 -1.76 11.05 -12.55
N GLN A 67 -1.27 11.69 -11.49
CA GLN A 67 -0.24 12.73 -11.60
C GLN A 67 1.06 12.18 -12.24
N LEU A 68 1.47 10.95 -11.92
CA LEU A 68 2.63 10.30 -12.56
C LEU A 68 2.42 9.99 -14.03
N GLN A 69 1.19 9.66 -14.43
CA GLN A 69 0.83 9.38 -15.83
C GLN A 69 0.53 10.64 -16.65
N GLY A 70 0.51 11.82 -16.01
CA GLY A 70 0.05 13.06 -16.66
C GLY A 70 -1.43 13.01 -17.06
N GLN A 71 -2.23 12.22 -16.34
CA GLN A 71 -3.65 12.02 -16.59
C GLN A 71 -4.49 12.87 -15.65
N ASP A 72 -5.57 13.43 -16.18
CA ASP A 72 -6.62 14.07 -15.39
C ASP A 72 -7.86 13.16 -15.44
N PRO A 73 -8.26 12.54 -14.32
CA PRO A 73 -9.39 11.62 -14.34
C PRO A 73 -10.70 12.39 -14.41
N PHE A 74 -11.70 11.72 -14.95
CA PHE A 74 -13.04 12.27 -15.06
C PHE A 74 -13.73 12.31 -13.68
N SER A 75 -14.05 13.53 -13.20
CA SER A 75 -14.96 13.81 -12.07
C SER A 75 -14.83 12.87 -10.86
N VAL A 76 -13.79 13.08 -10.05
CA VAL A 76 -13.61 12.33 -8.79
C VAL A 76 -14.43 12.92 -7.64
N PRO A 77 -14.96 12.11 -6.69
CA PRO A 77 -15.81 12.61 -5.60
C PRO A 77 -15.02 13.16 -4.40
N PHE A 78 -13.72 13.45 -4.55
CA PHE A 78 -12.84 13.86 -3.47
C PHE A 78 -11.92 15.01 -3.88
N GLN A 79 -11.39 15.73 -2.88
CA GLN A 79 -10.42 16.80 -3.11
C GLN A 79 -9.05 16.23 -3.49
N ARG A 80 -8.50 16.74 -4.59
CA ARG A 80 -7.15 16.40 -5.06
C ARG A 80 -6.07 16.94 -4.14
N LYS A 81 -4.97 16.19 -4.01
CA LYS A 81 -3.75 16.53 -3.28
C LYS A 81 -2.55 16.51 -4.23
N THR A 82 -1.56 17.35 -3.97
CA THR A 82 -0.28 17.32 -4.68
C THR A 82 0.51 16.06 -4.31
N ILE A 83 1.42 15.62 -5.19
CA ILE A 83 2.35 14.50 -4.87
C ILE A 83 3.08 14.77 -3.53
N ALA A 84 3.53 16.00 -3.28
CA ALA A 84 4.26 16.34 -2.06
C ALA A 84 3.41 16.16 -0.79
N GLU A 85 2.14 16.52 -0.81
CA GLU A 85 1.22 16.30 0.32
C GLU A 85 0.96 14.80 0.55
N ILE A 86 0.79 14.05 -0.54
CA ILE A 86 0.54 12.61 -0.49
C ILE A 86 1.75 11.88 0.12
N GLU A 87 2.96 12.18 -0.33
CA GLU A 87 4.20 11.58 0.17
C GLU A 87 4.51 12.03 1.60
N LYS A 88 4.26 13.29 1.96
CA LYS A 88 4.44 13.78 3.33
C LYS A 88 3.55 13.02 4.32
N ASP A 89 2.25 12.86 4.01
CA ASP A 89 1.35 12.08 4.87
C ASP A 89 1.78 10.60 4.94
N THR A 90 2.20 10.02 3.82
CA THR A 90 2.69 8.62 3.79
C THR A 90 3.96 8.45 4.64
N TRP A 91 4.89 9.40 4.56
CA TRP A 91 6.10 9.42 5.38
C TRP A 91 5.78 9.46 6.86
N LEU A 92 4.90 10.37 7.30
CA LEU A 92 4.49 10.46 8.71
C LEU A 92 3.81 9.18 9.21
N ARG A 93 3.05 8.48 8.36
CA ARG A 93 2.35 7.24 8.71
C ARG A 93 3.26 6.01 8.78
N LEU A 94 4.38 6.00 8.07
CA LEU A 94 5.30 4.85 8.08
C LEU A 94 6.52 5.09 8.96
N PHE A 95 7.05 6.32 8.93
CA PHE A 95 8.31 6.73 9.54
C PHE A 95 8.15 7.72 10.70
N GLY A 96 6.94 8.26 10.92
CA GLY A 96 6.68 9.16 12.04
C GLY A 96 6.86 8.48 13.40
N ASN A 97 7.12 9.28 14.43
CA ASN A 97 7.24 8.76 15.78
C ASN A 97 5.87 8.31 16.32
N GLN A 98 5.65 7.00 16.30
CA GLN A 98 4.40 6.35 16.76
C GLN A 98 4.57 5.63 18.10
N TRP A 99 5.73 5.79 18.74
CA TRP A 99 6.10 5.05 19.93
C TRP A 99 6.14 5.97 21.15
N SER A 100 5.79 5.42 22.31
CA SER A 100 5.84 6.18 23.56
C SER A 100 7.28 6.51 23.92
N GLU A 101 7.48 7.66 24.58
CA GLU A 101 8.80 8.06 25.11
C GLU A 101 9.41 6.97 26.01
N SER A 102 8.56 6.31 26.81
CA SER A 102 8.97 5.20 27.69
C SER A 102 9.48 3.96 26.96
N PHE A 103 9.05 3.74 25.71
CA PHE A 103 9.56 2.65 24.88
C PHE A 103 10.88 3.06 24.24
N LEU A 104 10.94 4.28 23.70
CA LEU A 104 12.12 4.81 23.02
C LEU A 104 13.33 4.95 23.95
N SER A 105 13.12 5.40 25.19
CA SER A 105 14.19 5.59 26.17
C SER A 105 14.95 4.30 26.49
N GLN A 106 14.40 3.13 26.17
CA GLN A 106 15.07 1.84 26.37
C GLN A 106 16.23 1.62 25.39
N PHE A 107 16.23 2.25 24.21
CA PHE A 107 17.20 1.96 23.15
C PHE A 107 17.60 3.17 22.29
N GLN A 108 17.06 4.36 22.52
CA GLN A 108 17.32 5.54 21.68
C GLN A 108 18.82 5.87 21.54
N ASP A 109 19.61 5.68 22.59
CA ASP A 109 21.05 5.99 22.63
C ASP A 109 21.93 4.79 22.23
N GLN A 110 21.32 3.63 21.98
CA GLN A 110 22.03 2.43 21.55
C GLN A 110 22.23 2.40 20.04
N ASP A 111 23.35 1.81 19.60
CA ASP A 111 23.59 1.53 18.19
C ASP A 111 22.68 0.40 17.70
N TRP A 112 22.23 0.47 16.45
CA TRP A 112 21.22 -0.47 15.95
C TRP A 112 21.74 -1.91 15.91
N GLN A 113 23.05 -2.11 15.74
CA GLN A 113 23.73 -3.41 15.69
C GLN A 113 23.64 -4.15 17.04
N ALA A 114 23.43 -3.43 18.14
CA ALA A 114 23.24 -4.02 19.47
C ALA A 114 21.77 -4.39 19.76
N LEU A 115 20.85 -3.98 18.89
CA LEU A 115 19.41 -4.16 19.10
C LEU A 115 18.89 -5.43 18.43
N HIS A 116 17.75 -5.88 18.94
CA HIS A 116 17.05 -7.08 18.50
C HIS A 116 15.53 -6.85 18.50
N GLY A 117 14.81 -7.76 17.83
CA GLY A 117 13.35 -7.77 17.76
C GLY A 117 12.75 -6.42 17.35
N ASN A 118 11.73 -5.97 18.07
CA ASN A 118 11.03 -4.73 17.76
C ASN A 118 11.91 -3.49 17.89
N GLN A 119 12.86 -3.45 18.83
CA GLN A 119 13.73 -2.29 19.04
C GLN A 119 14.60 -2.04 17.81
N LEU A 120 15.17 -3.10 17.23
CA LEU A 120 15.96 -3.03 15.99
C LEU A 120 15.13 -2.47 14.83
N ARG A 121 13.91 -3.00 14.62
CA ARG A 121 13.01 -2.50 13.58
C ARG A 121 12.70 -1.02 13.76
N VAL A 122 12.33 -0.62 14.98
CA VAL A 122 11.95 0.77 15.27
C VAL A 122 13.14 1.71 15.12
N LYS A 123 14.32 1.32 15.59
CA LYS A 123 15.56 2.07 15.38
C LYS A 123 15.84 2.28 13.89
N GLY A 124 15.70 1.23 13.07
CA GLY A 124 15.84 1.33 11.62
C GLY A 124 14.86 2.33 10.99
N ILE A 125 13.61 2.37 11.46
CA ILE A 125 12.61 3.34 10.97
C ILE A 125 12.96 4.77 11.39
N LEU A 126 13.36 4.99 12.64
CA LEU A 126 13.71 6.32 13.16
C LEU A 126 14.99 6.91 12.51
N LEU A 127 15.89 6.05 12.03
CA LEU A 127 17.08 6.48 11.29
C LEU A 127 16.77 6.96 9.86
N ALA A 128 15.58 6.68 9.33
CA ALA A 128 15.24 6.91 7.92
C ALA A 128 15.47 8.34 7.41
N GLU A 129 15.33 9.34 8.27
CA GLU A 129 15.50 10.76 7.90
C GLU A 129 16.94 11.25 8.08
N SER A 130 17.63 10.80 9.13
CA SER A 130 18.99 11.25 9.45
C SER A 130 20.08 10.42 8.77
N ASP A 131 19.86 9.11 8.62
CA ASP A 131 20.79 8.17 8.01
C ASP A 131 20.03 7.03 7.28
N PRO A 132 19.56 7.29 6.05
CA PRO A 132 18.83 6.31 5.24
C PRO A 132 19.60 5.01 4.97
N GLU A 133 20.94 5.06 4.92
CA GLU A 133 21.78 3.89 4.67
C GLU A 133 21.81 2.98 5.90
N ALA A 134 22.03 3.55 7.09
CA ALA A 134 21.95 2.81 8.34
C ALA A 134 20.54 2.28 8.61
N ALA A 135 19.50 3.05 8.26
CA ALA A 135 18.10 2.60 8.32
C ALA A 135 17.88 1.32 7.49
N LEU A 136 18.34 1.32 6.23
CA LEU A 136 18.26 0.15 5.36
C LEU A 136 19.07 -1.04 5.89
N ALA A 137 20.25 -0.79 6.44
CA ALA A 137 21.09 -1.83 7.04
C ALA A 137 20.39 -2.47 8.25
N ALA A 138 19.83 -1.67 9.16
CA ALA A 138 19.10 -2.13 10.33
C ALA A 138 17.85 -2.94 9.97
N LEU A 139 17.06 -2.47 8.99
CA LEU A 139 15.88 -3.21 8.51
C LEU A 139 16.27 -4.53 7.81
N THR A 140 17.38 -4.54 7.08
CA THR A 140 17.89 -5.77 6.46
C THR A 140 18.35 -6.76 7.53
N HIS A 141 19.05 -6.27 8.56
CA HIS A 141 19.48 -7.08 9.70
C HIS A 141 18.28 -7.67 10.43
N PHE A 142 17.24 -6.88 10.67
CA PHE A 142 15.98 -7.33 11.28
C PHE A 142 15.39 -8.54 10.55
N PHE A 143 15.33 -8.53 9.22
CA PHE A 143 14.82 -9.69 8.48
C PHE A 143 15.78 -10.89 8.42
N ALA A 144 17.08 -10.66 8.64
CA ALA A 144 18.07 -11.73 8.68
C ALA A 144 18.09 -12.46 10.02
N THR A 145 17.81 -11.75 11.12
CA THR A 145 17.93 -12.29 12.49
C THR A 145 16.59 -12.59 13.15
N GLU A 146 15.52 -11.87 12.79
CA GLU A 146 14.23 -11.95 13.45
C GLU A 146 13.18 -12.68 12.60
N LYS A 147 12.28 -13.39 13.29
CA LYS A 147 11.05 -13.92 12.67
C LYS A 147 9.99 -12.82 12.59
N ALA A 148 10.09 -11.97 11.59
CA ALA A 148 9.09 -10.91 11.34
C ALA A 148 7.73 -11.51 10.96
N LEU A 149 6.64 -11.03 11.59
CA LEU A 149 5.26 -11.47 11.32
C LEU A 149 4.29 -10.27 11.38
N GLY A 150 3.12 -10.39 10.75
CA GLY A 150 2.03 -9.42 10.85
C GLY A 150 2.47 -7.98 10.56
N TYR A 151 2.07 -7.04 11.43
CA TYR A 151 2.40 -5.61 11.29
C TYR A 151 3.90 -5.32 11.26
N ASN A 152 4.72 -6.08 12.00
CA ASN A 152 6.17 -5.90 12.00
C ASN A 152 6.79 -6.17 10.63
N TYR A 153 6.36 -7.27 10.00
CA TYR A 153 6.77 -7.62 8.65
C TYR A 153 6.29 -6.55 7.67
N PHE A 154 5.01 -6.18 7.74
CA PHE A 154 4.40 -5.16 6.88
C PHE A 154 5.17 -3.85 6.90
N GLN A 155 5.34 -3.24 8.09
CA GLN A 155 5.96 -1.93 8.22
C GLN A 155 7.43 -1.97 7.78
N ALA A 156 8.19 -2.97 8.24
CA ALA A 156 9.62 -3.08 7.93
C ALA A 156 9.86 -3.27 6.42
N SER A 157 9.06 -4.12 5.76
CA SER A 157 9.19 -4.33 4.31
C SER A 157 8.71 -3.13 3.49
N ALA A 158 7.67 -2.42 3.93
CA ALA A 158 7.22 -1.19 3.28
C ALA A 158 8.27 -0.07 3.39
N CYS A 159 8.82 0.15 4.59
CA CYS A 159 9.89 1.12 4.82
C CYS A 159 11.15 0.77 4.02
N GLY A 160 11.56 -0.50 4.00
CA GLY A 160 12.70 -0.97 3.23
C GLY A 160 12.53 -0.74 1.72
N ALA A 161 11.33 -0.97 1.18
CA ALA A 161 11.00 -0.70 -0.22
C ALA A 161 11.12 0.79 -0.55
N ILE A 162 10.49 1.66 0.24
CA ILE A 162 10.51 3.11 0.02
C ILE A 162 11.92 3.68 0.11
N LEU A 163 12.67 3.31 1.15
CA LEU A 163 14.05 3.78 1.31
C LEU A 163 14.95 3.34 0.16
N SER A 164 14.84 2.06 -0.26
CA SER A 164 15.63 1.54 -1.38
C SER A 164 15.27 2.23 -2.70
N ALA A 165 13.97 2.47 -2.94
CA ALA A 165 13.49 3.11 -4.16
C ALA A 165 13.91 4.58 -4.22
N ARG A 166 13.78 5.34 -3.11
CA ARG A 166 14.24 6.73 -3.01
C ARG A 166 15.76 6.87 -3.18
N ALA A 167 16.53 5.88 -2.75
CA ALA A 167 17.99 5.83 -2.94
C ALA A 167 18.41 5.41 -4.37
N GLY A 168 17.47 5.15 -5.29
CA GLY A 168 17.78 4.68 -6.64
C GLY A 168 18.27 3.23 -6.71
N LEU A 169 18.17 2.46 -5.63
CA LEU A 169 18.61 1.06 -5.54
C LEU A 169 17.51 0.13 -6.06
N ARG A 170 17.24 0.20 -7.36
CA ARG A 170 16.08 -0.45 -7.99
C ARG A 170 15.94 -1.95 -7.67
N SER A 171 16.98 -2.75 -7.87
CA SER A 171 16.91 -4.20 -7.59
C SER A 171 16.58 -4.50 -6.13
N ARG A 172 17.15 -3.73 -5.20
CA ARG A 172 16.86 -3.87 -3.76
C ARG A 172 15.42 -3.45 -3.43
N ALA A 173 14.92 -2.39 -4.08
CA ALA A 173 13.51 -1.98 -3.94
C ALA A 173 12.56 -3.08 -4.44
N GLU A 174 12.85 -3.70 -5.58
CA GLU A 174 12.06 -4.82 -6.12
C GLU A 174 12.05 -6.02 -5.17
N GLU A 175 13.21 -6.38 -4.59
CA GLU A 175 13.29 -7.44 -3.57
C GLU A 175 12.40 -7.15 -2.35
N TRP A 176 12.43 -5.90 -1.85
CA TRP A 176 11.58 -5.47 -0.74
C TRP A 176 10.10 -5.50 -1.09
N LEU A 177 9.73 -5.04 -2.29
CA LEU A 177 8.34 -5.05 -2.76
C LEU A 177 7.83 -6.49 -2.93
N ILE A 178 8.63 -7.40 -3.50
CA ILE A 178 8.29 -8.81 -3.60
C ILE A 178 8.09 -9.42 -2.21
N ARG A 179 9.01 -9.13 -1.28
CA ARG A 179 8.90 -9.56 0.13
C ARG A 179 7.60 -9.05 0.75
N TRP A 180 7.28 -7.76 0.58
CA TRP A 180 6.03 -7.16 1.05
C TRP A 180 4.82 -7.86 0.43
N GLY A 181 4.83 -8.09 -0.89
CA GLY A 181 3.75 -8.76 -1.61
C GLY A 181 3.53 -10.22 -1.19
N GLN A 182 4.59 -10.93 -0.80
CA GLN A 182 4.49 -12.26 -0.20
C GLN A 182 3.82 -12.19 1.17
N GLY A 183 4.26 -11.26 2.03
CA GLY A 183 3.67 -11.05 3.35
C GLY A 183 2.19 -10.64 3.29
N TYR A 184 1.77 -9.92 2.24
CA TYR A 184 0.37 -9.57 1.99
C TYR A 184 -0.53 -10.81 1.87
N LEU A 185 -0.04 -11.89 1.25
CA LEU A 185 -0.82 -13.12 1.07
C LEU A 185 -1.09 -13.84 2.39
N ASP A 186 -0.17 -13.73 3.35
CA ASP A 186 -0.24 -14.42 4.64
C ASP A 186 -0.93 -13.58 5.73
N TYR A 187 -0.87 -12.25 5.63
CA TYR A 187 -1.27 -11.32 6.70
C TYR A 187 -2.11 -10.14 6.18
N SER A 188 -2.92 -10.34 5.15
CA SER A 188 -3.66 -9.28 4.42
C SER A 188 -4.34 -8.23 5.32
N GLU A 189 -4.85 -8.63 6.49
CA GLU A 189 -5.51 -7.76 7.47
C GLU A 189 -4.60 -6.69 8.09
N ASN A 190 -3.27 -6.86 8.02
CA ASN A 190 -2.29 -5.91 8.53
C ASN A 190 -1.75 -4.97 7.45
N TYR A 191 -2.19 -5.12 6.19
CA TYR A 191 -1.54 -4.50 5.04
C TYR A 191 -2.42 -3.44 4.40
N LEU A 192 -1.85 -2.26 4.21
CA LEU A 192 -2.45 -1.19 3.42
C LEU A 192 -1.60 -0.93 2.19
N ILE A 193 -2.03 -1.52 1.08
CA ILE A 193 -1.32 -1.42 -0.21
C ILE A 193 -1.14 0.02 -0.70
N CYS A 194 -2.08 0.89 -0.34
CA CYS A 194 -2.05 2.30 -0.71
C CYS A 194 -0.79 2.99 -0.19
N TYR A 195 -0.17 2.58 0.91
CA TYR A 195 1.07 3.23 1.36
C TYR A 195 2.21 3.12 0.34
N LEU A 196 2.36 1.99 -0.36
CA LEU A 196 3.41 1.85 -1.37
C LEU A 196 3.03 2.54 -2.69
N LEU A 197 1.74 2.62 -3.02
CA LEU A 197 1.26 3.36 -4.19
C LEU A 197 1.24 4.88 -3.97
N ARG A 198 1.35 5.35 -2.73
CA ARG A 198 1.39 6.78 -2.35
C ARG A 198 2.80 7.35 -2.25
N GLU A 199 3.80 6.59 -2.66
CA GLU A 199 5.18 7.01 -2.79
C GLU A 199 5.61 6.90 -4.24
N ARG A 200 6.06 8.00 -4.86
CA ARG A 200 6.31 7.99 -6.32
C ARG A 200 7.34 6.94 -6.73
N SER A 201 8.36 6.78 -5.89
CA SER A 201 9.51 5.92 -6.14
C SER A 201 9.11 4.44 -6.18
N THR A 202 8.17 4.01 -5.33
CA THR A 202 7.65 2.64 -5.31
C THR A 202 6.46 2.46 -6.24
N ALA A 203 5.62 3.47 -6.41
CA ALA A 203 4.45 3.42 -7.29
C ALA A 203 4.85 3.08 -8.74
N VAL A 204 5.91 3.71 -9.26
CA VAL A 204 6.44 3.41 -10.60
C VAL A 204 6.76 1.92 -10.75
N LEU A 205 7.49 1.33 -9.79
CA LEU A 205 7.86 -0.09 -9.83
C LEU A 205 6.65 -1.02 -9.75
N LEU A 206 5.65 -0.66 -8.94
CA LEU A 206 4.42 -1.44 -8.77
C LEU A 206 3.55 -1.42 -10.03
N LEU A 207 3.42 -0.27 -10.68
CA LEU A 207 2.65 -0.11 -11.92
C LEU A 207 3.25 -0.90 -13.09
N GLU A 208 4.53 -1.27 -13.03
CA GLU A 208 5.15 -2.19 -14.00
C GLU A 208 4.72 -3.66 -13.81
N GLY A 209 3.96 -3.97 -12.76
CA GLY A 209 3.37 -5.29 -12.55
C GLY A 209 4.24 -6.27 -11.79
N LEU A 210 5.21 -5.78 -11.01
CA LEU A 210 6.12 -6.60 -10.20
C LEU A 210 5.40 -7.63 -9.32
N LEU A 211 4.22 -7.29 -8.80
CA LEU A 211 3.46 -8.15 -7.89
C LEU A 211 2.46 -9.08 -8.58
N ALA A 212 2.19 -8.92 -9.88
CA ALA A 212 1.35 -9.83 -10.63
C ALA A 212 1.79 -11.32 -10.53
N PRO A 213 3.07 -11.68 -10.70
CA PRO A 213 3.52 -13.07 -10.53
C PRO A 213 3.41 -13.55 -9.08
N VAL A 214 3.67 -12.68 -8.10
CA VAL A 214 3.58 -13.00 -6.66
C VAL A 214 2.14 -13.37 -6.29
N TRP A 215 1.17 -12.59 -6.75
CA TRP A 215 -0.26 -12.80 -6.47
C TRP A 215 -0.97 -13.71 -7.48
N LYS A 216 -0.25 -14.23 -8.47
CA LYS A 216 -0.76 -15.11 -9.53
C LYS A 216 -1.94 -14.49 -10.29
N LEU A 217 -1.89 -13.17 -10.51
CA LEU A 217 -2.91 -12.40 -11.23
C LEU A 217 -2.69 -12.43 -12.74
N LYS A 218 -3.78 -12.35 -13.49
CA LYS A 218 -3.80 -12.30 -14.96
C LYS A 218 -4.92 -11.37 -15.41
N ALA A 219 -4.66 -10.48 -16.38
CA ALA A 219 -5.64 -9.54 -16.94
C ALA A 219 -7.00 -10.19 -17.23
N LYS A 220 -7.02 -11.30 -18.01
CA LYS A 220 -8.26 -12.03 -18.34
C LYS A 220 -9.10 -12.43 -17.12
N LYS A 221 -8.46 -12.80 -16.00
CA LYS A 221 -9.18 -13.13 -14.77
C LYS A 221 -9.77 -11.89 -14.11
N LEU A 222 -9.06 -10.77 -14.14
CA LEU A 222 -9.54 -9.50 -13.59
C LEU A 222 -10.70 -8.94 -14.41
N SER A 223 -10.65 -9.02 -15.75
CA SER A 223 -11.76 -8.59 -16.60
C SER A 223 -13.03 -9.42 -16.35
N SER A 224 -12.91 -10.75 -16.20
CA SER A 224 -14.05 -11.61 -15.83
C SER A 224 -14.63 -11.24 -14.48
N LEU A 225 -13.77 -11.05 -13.48
CA LEU A 225 -14.16 -10.66 -12.14
C LEU A 225 -14.84 -9.29 -12.11
N LYS A 226 -14.35 -8.34 -12.91
CA LYS A 226 -14.95 -7.02 -13.06
C LYS A 226 -16.40 -7.13 -13.55
N THR A 227 -16.66 -7.96 -14.56
CA THR A 227 -18.03 -8.24 -15.03
C THR A 227 -18.90 -8.84 -13.93
N GLU A 228 -18.37 -9.75 -13.11
CA GLU A 228 -19.10 -10.32 -11.96
C GLU A 228 -19.41 -9.26 -10.90
N ILE A 229 -18.46 -8.36 -10.61
CA ILE A 229 -18.65 -7.23 -9.68
C ILE A 229 -19.74 -6.29 -10.19
N ASP A 230 -19.69 -5.90 -11.47
CA ASP A 230 -20.69 -5.02 -12.07
C ASP A 230 -22.09 -5.62 -11.98
N ALA A 231 -22.22 -6.91 -12.31
CA ALA A 231 -23.50 -7.62 -12.20
C ALA A 231 -24.01 -7.68 -10.76
N ALA A 232 -23.13 -7.95 -9.79
CA ALA A 232 -23.49 -8.03 -8.37
C ALA A 232 -23.92 -6.66 -7.80
N LEU A 233 -23.21 -5.59 -8.18
CA LEU A 233 -23.57 -4.22 -7.78
C LEU A 233 -24.89 -3.79 -8.41
N ALA A 234 -25.09 -4.05 -9.71
CA ALA A 234 -26.35 -3.77 -10.39
C ALA A 234 -27.52 -4.52 -9.73
N ALA A 235 -27.35 -5.79 -9.39
CA ALA A 235 -28.39 -6.57 -8.72
C ALA A 235 -28.72 -6.05 -7.31
N ARG A 236 -27.75 -5.47 -6.59
CA ARG A 236 -27.96 -4.94 -5.24
C ARG A 236 -28.63 -3.57 -5.23
N PHE A 237 -28.34 -2.72 -6.21
CA PHE A 237 -28.72 -1.30 -6.21
C PHE A 237 -29.71 -0.93 -7.34
N ALA A 238 -30.24 -1.91 -8.08
CA ALA A 238 -31.40 -1.75 -8.95
C ALA A 238 -32.69 -1.57 -8.14
#